data_AF-A0AA96M9Q6-F1
#
_entry.id   AF-A0AA96M9Q6-F1
#
_cell.length_a   1.000
_cell.length_b   1.000
_cell.length_c   1.000
_cell.angle_alpha   90.00
_cell.angle_beta   90.00
_cell.angle_gamma   90.00
#
_symmetry.space_group_name_H-M   'P 1'
#
loop_
_entity.id
_entity.type
_entity.pdbx_description
1 polymer ?
#
loop_
_entity_poly.entity_id
_entity_poly.type
_entity_poly.pdbx_seq_one_letter_code
_entity_poly.pdbx_strand_id
1 'polypeptide(L)' 'MDEKLEAFFEKIARLELAAKRGLQFNEEIKPHITQGQVVSVEYCNATLKNCGLFRLWLNEYLGS' A
#
# COMPACT_ATOMS: atom_id res chain seq x y z
N MET A 1 7.90 -2.06 22.10
CA MET A 1 8.53 -1.94 20.77
C MET A 1 9.07 -0.51 20.66
N ASP A 2 10.11 -0.24 19.87
CA ASP A 2 10.60 1.14 19.70
C ASP A 2 9.48 2.02 19.10
N GLU A 3 9.15 3.16 19.71
CA GLU A 3 8.07 4.06 19.24
C GLU A 3 8.27 4.51 17.79
N LYS A 4 9.53 4.64 17.34
CA LYS A 4 9.83 4.96 15.95
C LYS A 4 9.49 3.80 15.02
N LEU A 5 9.68 2.56 15.48
CA LEU A 5 9.36 1.36 14.72
C LEU A 5 7.84 1.21 14.54
N GLU A 6 7.08 1.42 15.61
CA GLU A 6 5.62 1.43 15.53
C GLU A 6 5.12 2.50 14.54
N ALA A 7 5.71 3.70 14.57
CA ALA A 7 5.41 4.75 13.60
C ALA A 7 5.76 4.37 12.15
N PHE A 8 6.82 3.58 11.91
CA PHE A 8 7.12 3.06 10.58
C PHE A 8 6.09 2.05 10.11
N PHE A 9 5.71 1.08 10.96
CA PHE A 9 4.67 0.12 10.60
C PHE A 9 3.31 0.79 10.36
N GLU A 10 2.99 1.83 11.12
CA GLU A 10 1.77 2.61 10.91
C GLU A 10 1.77 3.30 9.53
N LYS A 11 2.89 3.91 9.13
CA LYS A 11 3.03 4.52 7.81
C LYS A 11 2.86 3.51 6.68
N ILE A 12 3.45 2.31 6.83
CA ILE A 12 3.30 1.21 5.87
C ILE A 12 1.84 0.78 5.78
N ALA A 13 1.16 0.61 6.92
CA ALA A 13 -0.24 0.20 6.96
C ALA A 13 -1.16 1.23 6.28
N ARG A 14 -0.91 2.53 6.45
CA ARG A 14 -1.65 3.60 5.77
C ARG A 14 -1.47 3.54 4.24
N LEU A 15 -0.26 3.28 3.77
CA LEU A 15 0.03 3.12 2.33
C LEU A 15 -0.66 1.87 1.74
N GLU A 16 -0.61 0.74 2.45
CA GLU A 16 -1.32 -0.47 2.03
C GLU A 16 -2.83 -0.24 1.92
N LEU A 17 -3.42 0.46 2.91
CA LEU A 17 -4.84 0.78 2.90
C LEU A 17 -5.20 1.68 1.70
N ALA A 18 -4.37 2.68 1.41
CA ALA A 18 -4.59 3.56 0.25
C ALA A 18 -4.53 2.78 -1.07
N ALA A 19 -3.56 1.89 -1.24
CA ALA A 19 -3.43 1.05 -2.44
C ALA A 19 -4.61 0.08 -2.59
N LYS A 20 -5.07 -0.55 -1.50
CA LYS A 20 -6.28 -1.41 -1.51
C LYS A 20 -7.53 -0.64 -1.93
N ARG A 21 -7.72 0.58 -1.40
CA ARG A 21 -8.82 1.46 -1.82
C ARG A 21 -8.72 1.82 -3.29
N GLY A 22 -7.52 2.11 -3.80
CA GLY A 22 -7.30 2.36 -5.23
C GLY A 22 -7.70 1.19 -6.13
N LEU A 23 -7.51 -0.06 -5.68
CA LEU A 23 -8.00 -1.25 -6.38
C LEU A 23 -9.53 -1.35 -6.35
N GLN A 24 -10.15 -1.14 -5.17
CA GLN A 24 -11.62 -1.14 -5.02
C GLN A 24 -12.27 -0.08 -5.93
N PHE A 25 -11.74 1.14 -5.95
CA PHE A 25 -12.19 2.18 -6.87
C PHE A 25 -12.06 1.76 -8.33
N ASN A 26 -10.96 1.11 -8.74
CA ASN A 26 -10.83 0.61 -10.12
C ASN A 26 -11.89 -0.46 -10.46
N GLU A 27 -12.25 -1.33 -9.52
CA GLU A 27 -13.29 -2.34 -9.71
C GLU A 27 -14.69 -1.71 -9.80
N GLU A 28 -14.99 -0.75 -8.93
CA GLU A 28 -16.29 -0.06 -8.83
C GLU A 28 -16.53 0.94 -9.98
N ILE A 29 -15.49 1.62 -10.46
CA ILE A 29 -15.59 2.69 -11.48
C ILE A 29 -15.54 2.15 -12.91
N LYS A 30 -15.05 0.91 -13.11
CA LYS A 30 -14.98 0.22 -14.41
C LYS A 30 -16.24 0.32 -15.30
N PRO A 31 -17.48 0.41 -14.78
CA PRO A 31 -18.65 0.57 -15.64
C PRO A 31 -18.94 2.01 -16.10
N HIS A 32 -18.37 3.06 -15.48
CA HIS A 32 -18.98 4.40 -15.53
C HIS A 32 -18.12 5.65 -15.77
N ILE A 33 -16.77 5.65 -15.82
CA ILE A 33 -16.00 6.92 -15.99
C ILE A 33 -14.79 6.74 -16.93
N THR A 34 -14.83 7.28 -18.16
CA THR A 34 -14.30 8.59 -18.65
C THR A 34 -12.85 8.93 -18.27
N GLN A 35 -12.08 9.35 -19.29
CA GLN A 35 -10.67 9.75 -19.24
C GLN A 35 -10.35 10.73 -18.08
N GLY A 36 -9.85 10.19 -16.97
CA GLY A 36 -9.18 10.90 -15.89
C GLY A 36 -8.08 10.00 -15.33
N GLN A 37 -7.08 10.57 -14.65
CA GLN A 37 -5.97 9.81 -14.05
C GLN A 37 -6.48 8.95 -12.88
N VAL A 38 -7.14 7.83 -13.19
CA VAL A 38 -7.41 6.77 -12.23
C VAL A 38 -6.05 6.24 -11.78
N VAL A 39 -5.88 6.02 -10.47
CA VAL A 39 -4.67 5.38 -9.94
C VAL A 39 -4.53 4.03 -10.61
N SER A 40 -3.42 3.78 -11.31
CA SER A 40 -3.30 2.56 -12.10
C SER A 40 -3.27 1.31 -11.22
N VAL A 41 -3.91 0.24 -11.69
CA VAL A 41 -3.92 -1.06 -11.01
C VAL A 41 -2.49 -1.55 -10.78
N GLU A 42 -1.60 -1.32 -11.77
CA GLU A 42 -0.19 -1.67 -11.70
C GLU A 42 0.52 -0.91 -10.55
N TYR A 43 0.22 0.38 -10.38
CA TYR A 43 0.82 1.18 -9.32
C TYR A 43 0.32 0.77 -7.92
N CYS A 44 -0.97 0.48 -7.79
CA CYS A 44 -1.53 -0.08 -6.55
C CYS A 44 -0.87 -1.42 -6.19
N ASN A 45 -0.77 -2.34 -7.15
CA ASN A 45 -0.15 -3.65 -6.93
C ASN A 45 1.34 -3.54 -6.59
N ALA A 46 2.09 -2.67 -7.27
CA ALA A 46 3.48 -2.40 -6.96
C ALA A 46 3.63 -1.83 -5.54
N THR A 47 2.75 -0.93 -5.12
CA THR A 47 2.73 -0.36 -3.77
C THR A 47 2.52 -1.44 -2.70
N LEU A 48 1.55 -2.34 -2.90
CA LEU A 48 1.28 -3.45 -1.98
C LEU A 48 2.48 -4.39 -1.85
N LYS A 49 3.11 -4.75 -2.98
CA LYS A 49 4.32 -5.57 -2.98
C LYS A 49 5.45 -4.90 -2.20
N ASN A 50 5.70 -3.62 -2.45
CA ASN A 50 6.74 -2.86 -1.77
C ASN A 50 6.49 -2.72 -0.27
N CYS A 51 5.24 -2.52 0.16
CA CYS A 51 4.89 -2.49 1.58
C CYS A 51 5.19 -3.83 2.27
N GLY A 52 4.87 -4.96 1.63
CA GLY A 52 5.21 -6.30 2.13
C GLY A 52 6.72 -6.50 2.26
N LEU A 53 7.49 -6.15 1.23
CA LEU A 53 8.95 -6.24 1.24
C LEU A 53 9.57 -5.35 2.33
N PHE A 54 9.07 -4.13 2.50
CA PHE A 54 9.61 -3.20 3.47
C PHE A 54 9.30 -3.65 4.92
N ARG A 55 8.13 -4.23 5.15
CA ARG A 55 7.79 -4.87 6.43
C ARG A 55 8.73 -6.05 6.75
N LEU A 56 9.00 -6.91 5.78
CA LEU A 56 9.95 -8.02 5.94
C LEU A 56 11.34 -7.52 6.27
N TRP A 57 11.84 -6.54 5.50
CA TRP A 57 13.14 -5.93 5.73
C TRP A 57 13.24 -5.28 7.12
N LEU A 58 12.21 -4.58 7.60
CA LEU A 58 12.18 -4.01 8.95
C LEU A 58 12.24 -5.09 10.02
N ASN A 59 11.52 -6.19 9.86
CA ASN A 59 11.55 -7.31 10.80
C ASN A 59 12.94 -7.97 10.83
N GLU A 60 13.54 -8.21 9.66
CA GLU A 60 14.89 -8.80 9.53
C GLU A 60 15.98 -7.89 10.10
N TYR A 61 15.94 -6.59 9.83
CA TYR A 61 16.92 -5.61 10.32
C TYR A 61 16.89 -5.47 11.85
N LEU A 62 15.73 -5.70 12.47
CA LEU A 62 15.51 -5.48 13.90
C LEU A 62 15.53 -6.77 14.73
N GLY A 63 15.79 -7.93 14.10
CA GLY A 63 16.12 -9.17 14.78
C GLY A 63 15.00 -9.75 15.66
N SER A 64 13.77 -9.82 15.15
CA SER A 64 12.74 -10.72 15.70
C SER A 64 12.63 -12.00 14.88
#